data_AF-A0A936JYY8-F1
#
_entry.id   AF-A0A936JYY8-F1
#
_cell.length_a   1.000
_cell.length_b   1.000
_cell.length_c   1.000
_cell.angle_alpha   90.00
_cell.angle_beta   90.00
_cell.angle_gamma   90.00
#
_symmetry.space_group_name_H-M   'P 1'
#
loop_
_entity.id
_entity.type
_entity.pdbx_description
1 polymer ?
#
loop_
_entity_poly.entity_id
_entity_poly.type
_entity_poly.pdbx_seq_one_letter_code
_entity_poly.pdbx_strand_id
1 'polypeptide(L)'
;MKQPFIIGILLVAAHCVSAQVTKRSPALTNRVEAKKAFSLQPSALVFARTRSSTYQWGELLSEANDIITVDFMDGWGKCVINKTGKVLSSTGTFNVKDSMYVVEIMENRHELTSPAYQLSQGVISRLAYSVNNKPYTYAGYSQFDQATSCLNVYPVAYKRTKYCRIRLTQNKWSINYSQLPEFVVGSDVTAVYYYTDKRRIFQQSY
;
A
#
# COMPACT_ATOMS: atom_id res chain seq x y z
N MET A 1 -18.81 -31.70 -43.67
CA MET A 1 -19.59 -32.10 -42.48
C MET A 1 -18.72 -33.02 -41.65
N LYS A 2 -18.40 -32.64 -40.40
CA LYS A 2 -17.42 -33.33 -39.53
C LYS A 2 -18.16 -34.33 -38.64
N GLN A 3 -17.71 -35.59 -38.61
CA GLN A 3 -18.18 -36.60 -37.66
C GLN A 3 -17.46 -36.43 -36.31
N PRO A 4 -18.19 -36.41 -35.18
CA PRO A 4 -17.59 -36.37 -33.85
C PRO A 4 -17.18 -37.77 -33.35
N PHE A 5 -16.14 -37.78 -32.53
CA PHE A 5 -15.56 -38.91 -31.79
C PHE A 5 -16.29 -39.14 -30.46
N ILE A 6 -16.38 -40.40 -30.03
CA ILE A 6 -17.02 -40.86 -28.79
C ILE A 6 -15.96 -40.95 -27.67
N ILE A 7 -16.22 -40.29 -26.54
CA ILE A 7 -15.55 -40.55 -25.26
C ILE A 7 -16.48 -41.42 -24.43
N GLY A 8 -16.05 -42.64 -24.12
CA GLY A 8 -16.72 -43.55 -23.20
C GLY A 8 -16.52 -43.09 -21.75
N ILE A 9 -17.63 -42.76 -21.09
CA ILE A 9 -17.73 -42.45 -19.66
C ILE A 9 -17.88 -43.76 -18.90
N LEU A 10 -17.03 -43.99 -17.89
CA LEU A 10 -17.27 -45.07 -16.92
C LEU A 10 -18.26 -44.56 -15.86
N LEU A 11 -19.47 -45.13 -15.88
CA LEU A 11 -20.51 -44.94 -14.88
C LEU A 11 -20.15 -45.65 -13.57
N VAL A 12 -20.45 -45.01 -12.44
CA VAL A 12 -20.91 -45.73 -11.23
C VAL A 12 -22.23 -45.10 -10.76
N ALA A 13 -23.19 -46.00 -10.53
CA ALA A 13 -24.64 -45.89 -10.31
C ALA A 13 -25.08 -44.83 -9.27
N ALA A 14 -26.02 -43.94 -9.62
CA ALA A 14 -27.49 -44.05 -9.50
C ALA A 14 -28.04 -43.82 -8.08
N HIS A 15 -28.80 -42.72 -7.87
CA HIS A 15 -30.28 -42.72 -7.79
C HIS A 15 -30.84 -41.31 -7.53
N CYS A 16 -31.76 -40.95 -8.43
CA CYS A 16 -32.83 -39.93 -8.48
C CYS A 16 -32.88 -38.70 -7.56
N VAL A 17 -33.04 -37.56 -8.25
CA VAL A 17 -33.42 -36.22 -7.77
C VAL A 17 -34.85 -36.21 -7.22
N SER A 18 -35.04 -35.62 -6.04
CA SER A 18 -36.29 -34.94 -5.67
C SER A 18 -35.95 -33.48 -5.34
N ALA A 19 -36.32 -32.56 -6.23
CA ALA A 19 -36.20 -31.14 -6.00
C ALA A 19 -37.43 -30.68 -5.20
N GLN A 20 -37.33 -30.66 -3.87
CA GLN A 20 -38.30 -29.94 -3.05
C GLN A 20 -37.96 -28.44 -3.05
N VAL A 21 -38.79 -27.66 -3.74
CA VAL A 21 -38.81 -26.19 -3.61
C VAL A 21 -39.33 -25.85 -2.21
N THR A 22 -38.40 -25.58 -1.29
CA THR A 22 -38.77 -25.05 0.03
C THR A 22 -38.70 -23.53 -0.03
N LYS A 23 -39.85 -22.84 -0.07
CA LYS A 23 -39.93 -21.42 0.28
C LYS A 23 -39.43 -21.26 1.71
N ARG A 24 -38.21 -20.76 1.90
CA ARG A 24 -37.78 -20.22 3.20
C ARG A 24 -38.11 -18.72 3.24
N SER A 25 -39.09 -18.40 4.08
CA SER A 25 -39.34 -17.07 4.62
C SER A 25 -38.07 -16.46 5.24
N PRO A 26 -37.97 -15.12 5.32
CA PRO A 26 -36.70 -14.42 5.42
C PRO A 26 -36.09 -14.60 6.80
N ALA A 27 -34.91 -15.22 6.87
CA ALA A 27 -34.05 -15.05 8.02
C ALA A 27 -33.49 -13.62 7.96
N LEU A 28 -34.05 -12.72 8.77
CA LEU A 28 -33.41 -11.51 9.25
C LEU A 28 -32.10 -11.90 9.95
N THR A 29 -31.08 -12.16 9.15
CA THR A 29 -29.70 -12.08 9.60
C THR A 29 -29.23 -10.75 9.07
N ASN A 30 -28.86 -9.87 9.99
CA ASN A 30 -27.97 -8.76 9.71
C ASN A 30 -26.73 -9.35 9.03
N ARG A 31 -26.80 -9.49 7.70
CA ARG A 31 -25.64 -9.56 6.85
C ARG A 31 -25.00 -8.20 7.02
N VAL A 32 -24.17 -8.09 8.06
CA VAL A 32 -22.93 -7.34 7.93
C VAL A 32 -22.32 -7.93 6.69
N GLU A 33 -22.56 -7.28 5.55
CA GLU A 33 -21.76 -7.49 4.36
C GLU A 33 -20.33 -7.53 4.88
N ALA A 34 -19.71 -8.70 4.81
CA ALA A 34 -18.31 -8.82 5.11
C ALA A 34 -17.64 -7.82 4.16
N LYS A 35 -17.31 -6.64 4.70
CA LYS A 35 -16.60 -5.59 3.98
C LYS A 35 -15.42 -6.31 3.37
N LYS A 36 -15.44 -6.38 2.04
CA LYS A 36 -14.38 -6.89 1.18
C LYS A 36 -13.05 -6.59 1.89
N ALA A 37 -12.31 -7.62 2.28
CA ALA A 37 -11.09 -7.48 3.06
C ALA A 37 -10.28 -6.33 2.44
N PHE A 38 -10.11 -5.27 3.23
CA PHE A 38 -9.37 -4.06 2.85
C PHE A 38 -8.09 -4.53 2.17
N SER A 39 -7.86 -4.09 0.92
CA SER A 39 -6.68 -4.42 0.12
C SER A 39 -5.48 -4.57 1.03
N LEU A 40 -4.91 -5.78 1.07
CA LEU A 40 -3.80 -6.17 1.94
C LEU A 40 -2.82 -5.00 2.02
N GLN A 41 -2.77 -4.38 3.19
CA GLN A 41 -1.82 -3.31 3.47
C GLN A 41 -0.43 -3.92 3.30
N PRO A 42 0.47 -3.35 2.49
CA PRO A 42 1.84 -3.82 2.43
C PRO A 42 2.44 -3.84 3.82
N SER A 43 3.03 -4.98 4.15
CA SER A 43 3.80 -5.18 5.37
C SER A 43 5.11 -4.39 5.36
N ALA A 44 5.58 -3.97 4.16
CA ALA A 44 6.85 -3.29 3.99
C ALA A 44 6.82 -2.27 2.83
N LEU A 45 7.48 -1.14 3.04
CA LEU A 45 7.75 -0.13 2.02
C LEU A 45 9.22 -0.21 1.62
N VAL A 46 9.50 -0.15 0.32
CA VAL A 46 10.87 -0.07 -0.20
C VAL A 46 11.18 1.35 -0.63
N PHE A 47 12.34 1.85 -0.24
CA PHE A 47 12.90 3.12 -0.68
C PHE A 47 14.16 2.83 -1.49
N ALA A 48 14.25 3.40 -2.68
CA ALA A 48 15.39 3.18 -3.55
C ALA A 48 15.97 4.53 -3.97
N ARG A 49 17.27 4.75 -3.72
CA ARG A 49 17.99 5.95 -4.16
C ARG A 49 18.72 5.66 -5.46
N THR A 50 18.43 6.42 -6.50
CA THR A 50 19.17 6.38 -7.77
C THR A 50 20.45 7.23 -7.70
N ARG A 51 21.35 7.10 -8.69
CA ARG A 51 22.58 7.91 -8.79
C ARG A 51 22.33 9.42 -8.85
N SER A 52 21.20 9.86 -9.40
CA SER A 52 20.79 11.27 -9.41
C SER A 52 20.34 11.79 -8.04
N SER A 53 20.51 11.00 -6.96
CA SER A 53 20.01 11.27 -5.62
C SER A 53 18.48 11.40 -5.53
N THR A 54 17.77 10.90 -6.54
CA THR A 54 16.32 10.84 -6.50
C THR A 54 15.91 9.61 -5.69
N TYR A 55 15.13 9.82 -4.64
CA TYR A 55 14.49 8.73 -3.91
C TYR A 55 13.20 8.32 -4.60
N GLN A 56 13.09 7.04 -4.91
CA GLN A 56 11.85 6.37 -5.25
C GLN A 56 11.39 5.53 -4.09
N TRP A 57 10.11 5.21 -4.09
CA TRP A 57 9.54 4.33 -3.09
C TRP A 57 8.34 3.57 -3.64
N GLY A 58 8.12 2.42 -3.04
CA GLY A 58 7.17 1.44 -3.54
C GLY A 58 6.77 0.44 -2.48
N GLU A 59 5.82 -0.39 -2.84
CA GLU A 59 5.35 -1.51 -2.05
C GLU A 59 6.24 -2.73 -2.32
N LEU A 60 6.72 -3.40 -1.27
CA LEU A 60 7.40 -4.68 -1.41
C LEU A 60 6.35 -5.76 -1.74
N LEU A 61 6.44 -6.35 -2.93
CA LEU A 61 5.52 -7.40 -3.36
C LEU A 61 6.04 -8.80 -3.03
N SER A 62 7.35 -9.02 -3.11
CA SER A 62 7.98 -10.31 -2.81
C SER A 62 9.46 -10.16 -2.50
N GLU A 63 10.01 -11.10 -1.74
CA GLU A 63 11.45 -11.23 -1.50
C GLU A 63 11.84 -12.72 -1.49
N ALA A 64 12.83 -13.08 -2.28
CA ALA A 64 13.39 -14.43 -2.30
C ALA A 64 14.81 -14.40 -2.89
N ASN A 65 15.73 -15.20 -2.33
CA ASN A 65 17.07 -15.43 -2.89
C ASN A 65 17.81 -14.13 -3.24
N ASP A 66 17.89 -13.19 -2.30
CA ASP A 66 18.54 -11.89 -2.50
C ASP A 66 17.95 -11.03 -3.64
N ILE A 67 16.69 -11.30 -4.02
CA ILE A 67 15.94 -10.55 -5.02
C ILE A 67 14.63 -10.07 -4.41
N ILE A 68 14.32 -8.79 -4.62
CA ILE A 68 13.06 -8.18 -4.25
C ILE A 68 12.26 -7.80 -5.50
N THR A 69 10.94 -7.91 -5.41
CA THR A 69 10.01 -7.31 -6.37
C THR A 69 9.30 -6.16 -5.69
N VAL A 70 9.39 -4.99 -6.29
CA VAL A 70 8.84 -3.74 -5.77
C VAL A 70 7.89 -3.16 -6.78
N ASP A 71 6.71 -2.72 -6.36
CA ASP A 71 5.85 -1.87 -7.18
C ASP A 71 6.10 -0.41 -6.81
N PHE A 72 6.90 0.29 -7.62
CA PHE A 72 7.21 1.69 -7.36
C PHE A 72 6.01 2.58 -7.71
N MET A 73 5.73 3.50 -6.80
CA MET A 73 4.67 4.48 -6.97
C MET A 73 5.02 5.50 -8.09
N ASP A 74 4.07 6.36 -8.48
CA ASP A 74 4.27 7.46 -9.45
C ASP A 74 4.63 7.07 -10.89
N GLY A 75 4.24 5.86 -11.31
CA GLY A 75 4.42 5.40 -12.70
C GLY A 75 5.80 4.82 -12.99
N TRP A 76 6.60 4.59 -11.95
CA TRP A 76 7.90 3.91 -12.05
C TRP A 76 7.75 2.40 -12.20
N GLY A 77 6.57 1.86 -11.85
CA GLY A 77 6.13 0.52 -12.18
C GLY A 77 6.82 -0.58 -11.36
N LYS A 78 6.54 -1.82 -11.75
CA LYS A 78 7.06 -2.99 -11.06
C LYS A 78 8.51 -3.25 -11.47
N CYS A 79 9.39 -3.36 -10.48
CA CYS A 79 10.81 -3.63 -10.66
C CYS A 79 11.24 -4.86 -9.87
N VAL A 80 12.11 -5.65 -10.47
CA VAL A 80 12.82 -6.74 -9.80
C VAL A 80 14.26 -6.28 -9.58
N ILE A 81 14.71 -6.27 -8.33
CA ILE A 81 16.00 -5.72 -7.90
C ILE A 81 16.76 -6.77 -7.11
N ASN A 82 18.04 -6.97 -7.39
CA ASN A 82 18.89 -7.87 -6.59
C ASN A 82 19.52 -7.16 -5.37
N LYS A 83 20.19 -7.91 -4.50
CA LYS A 83 20.90 -7.37 -3.32
C LYS A 83 22.02 -6.37 -3.61
N THR A 84 22.45 -6.23 -4.87
CA THR A 84 23.43 -5.21 -5.28
C THR A 84 22.76 -3.96 -5.81
N GLY A 85 21.43 -3.83 -5.66
CA GLY A 85 20.63 -2.73 -6.17
C GLY A 85 20.46 -2.70 -7.69
N LYS A 86 20.90 -3.74 -8.41
CA LYS A 86 20.78 -3.82 -9.87
C LYS A 86 19.34 -4.18 -10.25
N VAL A 87 18.77 -3.43 -11.19
CA VAL A 87 17.46 -3.74 -11.77
C VAL A 87 17.62 -4.94 -12.72
N LEU A 88 16.92 -6.04 -12.44
CA LEU A 88 16.91 -7.24 -13.27
C LEU A 88 15.79 -7.19 -14.33
N SER A 89 14.66 -6.61 -13.98
CA SER A 89 13.54 -6.34 -14.88
C SER A 89 12.70 -5.18 -14.36
N SER A 90 11.98 -4.52 -15.26
CA SER A 90 11.11 -3.39 -14.94
C SER A 90 9.97 -3.30 -15.97
N THR A 91 8.77 -2.97 -15.51
CA THR A 91 7.62 -2.64 -16.38
C THR A 91 7.35 -1.15 -16.46
N GLY A 92 8.18 -0.31 -15.83
CA GLY A 92 8.01 1.14 -15.81
C GLY A 92 9.26 1.88 -16.26
N THR A 93 9.61 2.96 -15.57
CA THR A 93 10.62 3.92 -16.07
C THR A 93 12.06 3.42 -15.94
N PHE A 94 12.33 2.47 -15.04
CA PHE A 94 13.66 1.91 -14.87
C PHE A 94 14.01 0.93 -16.00
N ASN A 95 15.26 0.95 -16.42
CA ASN A 95 15.85 0.01 -17.36
C ASN A 95 16.65 -1.07 -16.63
N VAL A 96 16.86 -2.22 -17.26
CA VAL A 96 17.68 -3.35 -16.73
C VAL A 96 19.17 -2.97 -16.54
N LYS A 97 19.60 -1.85 -17.12
CA LYS A 97 20.95 -1.28 -16.92
C LYS A 97 21.04 -0.36 -15.71
N ASP A 98 19.91 0.02 -15.13
CA ASP A 98 19.88 0.93 -13.99
C ASP A 98 20.30 0.21 -12.71
N SER A 99 20.83 0.98 -11.78
CA SER A 99 21.19 0.50 -10.45
C SER A 99 20.80 1.53 -9.40
N MET A 100 20.20 1.02 -8.34
CA MET A 100 19.93 1.73 -7.10
C MET A 100 21.18 1.68 -6.25
N TYR A 101 21.63 2.82 -5.75
CA TYR A 101 22.80 2.88 -4.90
C TYR A 101 22.48 2.44 -3.47
N VAL A 102 21.26 2.74 -3.02
CA VAL A 102 20.72 2.35 -1.72
C VAL A 102 19.31 1.84 -1.94
N VAL A 103 19.01 0.67 -1.41
CA VAL A 103 17.64 0.17 -1.26
C VAL A 103 17.38 -0.08 0.22
N GLU A 104 16.44 0.64 0.81
CA GLU A 104 16.01 0.52 2.19
C GLU A 104 14.64 -0.13 2.23
N ILE A 105 14.52 -1.27 2.89
CA ILE A 105 13.23 -1.92 3.13
C ILE A 105 12.80 -1.55 4.54
N MET A 106 11.72 -0.77 4.67
CA MET A 106 11.14 -0.37 5.94
C MET A 106 10.00 -1.30 6.32
N GLU A 107 10.22 -2.02 7.41
CA GLU A 107 9.29 -3.01 7.94
C GLU A 107 8.81 -2.56 9.33
N ASN A 108 7.62 -3.00 9.72
CA ASN A 108 6.95 -2.64 10.97
C ASN A 108 6.44 -1.19 10.97
N ARG A 109 5.12 -1.05 10.89
CA ARG A 109 4.43 0.22 11.01
C ARG A 109 4.01 0.48 12.44
N HIS A 110 3.97 1.75 12.82
CA HIS A 110 3.55 2.18 14.13
C HIS A 110 2.38 3.16 14.01
N GLU A 111 1.35 2.99 14.85
CA GLU A 111 0.24 3.93 14.87
C GLU A 111 0.69 5.29 15.42
N LEU A 112 0.25 6.35 14.77
CA LEU A 112 0.58 7.72 15.12
C LEU A 112 -0.46 8.28 16.10
N THR A 113 -0.29 7.97 17.37
CA THR A 113 -1.17 8.41 18.47
C THR A 113 -0.64 9.63 19.22
N SER A 114 0.68 9.83 19.21
CA SER A 114 1.40 10.92 19.89
C SER A 114 2.36 11.62 18.93
N PRO A 115 1.85 12.31 17.89
CA PRO A 115 2.65 12.82 16.78
C PRO A 115 3.77 13.77 17.18
N ALA A 116 3.55 14.65 18.17
CA ALA A 116 4.59 15.56 18.66
C ALA A 116 5.83 14.81 19.18
N TYR A 117 5.64 13.73 19.93
CA TYR A 117 6.72 12.90 20.45
C TYR A 117 7.28 11.98 19.35
N GLN A 118 6.43 11.20 18.70
CA GLN A 118 6.83 10.15 17.75
C GLN A 118 7.54 10.69 16.52
N LEU A 119 7.16 11.88 16.02
CA LEU A 119 7.76 12.47 14.82
C LEU A 119 9.00 13.34 15.14
N SER A 120 9.22 13.69 16.41
CA SER A 120 10.42 14.43 16.85
C SER A 120 11.69 13.59 16.86
N GLN A 121 11.56 12.26 16.82
CA GLN A 121 12.68 11.34 16.97
C GLN A 121 13.58 11.24 15.72
N GLY A 122 13.21 11.87 14.58
CA GLY A 122 13.82 11.53 13.29
C GLY A 122 13.50 10.07 12.92
N VAL A 123 13.62 9.55 11.72
CA VAL A 123 14.70 9.77 10.76
C VAL A 123 14.16 9.74 9.31
N ILE A 124 12.92 9.31 9.05
CA ILE A 124 12.34 9.25 7.70
C ILE A 124 10.85 9.62 7.69
N SER A 125 10.51 10.73 7.03
CA SER A 125 9.15 11.28 7.04
C SER A 125 8.20 10.56 6.09
N ARG A 126 7.69 9.38 6.49
CA ARG A 126 6.81 8.55 5.66
C ARG A 126 5.63 8.04 6.44
N LEU A 127 4.45 8.23 5.86
CA LEU A 127 3.20 7.80 6.45
C LEU A 127 2.32 7.07 5.45
N ALA A 128 1.42 6.27 6.00
CA ALA A 128 0.25 5.76 5.31
C ALA A 128 -0.98 6.18 6.11
N TYR A 129 -2.04 6.59 5.43
CA TYR A 129 -3.31 6.93 6.07
C TYR A 129 -4.49 6.60 5.16
N SER A 130 -5.65 6.32 5.73
CA SER A 130 -6.90 6.11 4.99
C SER A 130 -7.81 7.31 5.19
N VAL A 131 -8.52 7.74 4.13
CA VAL A 131 -9.55 8.78 4.21
C VAL A 131 -10.90 8.15 3.94
N ASN A 132 -11.88 8.32 4.84
CA ASN A 132 -13.23 7.75 4.75
C ASN A 132 -13.24 6.23 4.43
N ASN A 133 -12.31 5.47 5.02
CA ASN A 133 -12.14 4.04 4.81
C ASN A 133 -11.84 3.64 3.34
N LYS A 134 -11.27 4.54 2.54
CA LYS A 134 -10.70 4.23 1.22
C LYS A 134 -9.32 3.55 1.36
N PRO A 135 -8.77 2.94 0.30
CA PRO A 135 -7.40 2.41 0.32
C PRO A 135 -6.37 3.42 0.83
N TYR A 136 -5.25 2.91 1.34
CA TYR A 136 -4.22 3.76 1.94
C TYR A 136 -3.63 4.73 0.93
N THR A 137 -3.53 5.97 1.38
CA THR A 137 -2.74 7.01 0.77
C THR A 137 -1.37 7.01 1.42
N TYR A 138 -0.35 6.79 0.60
CA TYR A 138 1.03 6.90 1.01
C TYR A 138 1.50 8.33 0.79
N ALA A 139 2.10 8.91 1.83
CA ALA A 139 2.58 10.28 1.78
C ALA A 139 3.93 10.44 2.49
N GLY A 140 4.67 11.45 2.05
CA GLY A 140 5.66 12.08 2.92
C GLY A 140 5.00 13.10 3.85
N TYR A 141 5.62 13.41 4.98
CA TYR A 141 5.25 14.60 5.76
C TYR A 141 6.43 15.57 5.87
N SER A 142 6.15 16.85 6.12
CA SER A 142 7.21 17.83 6.39
C SER A 142 7.38 18.09 7.89
N GLN A 143 6.28 18.42 8.58
CA GLN A 143 6.29 18.75 10.01
C GLN A 143 4.92 18.55 10.63
N PHE A 144 4.91 18.28 11.94
CA PHE A 144 3.72 18.38 12.78
C PHE A 144 3.74 19.73 13.51
N ASP A 145 2.76 20.58 13.20
CA ASP A 145 2.53 21.84 13.89
C ASP A 145 1.75 21.56 15.19
N GLN A 146 2.41 21.73 16.32
CA GLN A 146 1.84 21.48 17.64
C GLN A 146 0.73 22.49 18.00
N ALA A 147 0.83 23.74 17.54
CA ALA A 147 -0.13 24.79 17.87
C ALA A 147 -1.51 24.51 17.25
N THR A 148 -1.52 23.99 16.03
CA THR A 148 -2.75 23.63 15.31
C THR A 148 -3.05 22.14 15.32
N SER A 149 -2.18 21.33 15.94
CA SER A 149 -2.20 19.86 15.91
C SER A 149 -2.34 19.28 14.50
N CYS A 150 -1.67 19.90 13.52
CA CYS A 150 -1.77 19.53 12.10
C CYS A 150 -0.46 18.93 11.57
N LEU A 151 -0.58 17.84 10.82
CA LEU A 151 0.50 17.26 10.02
C LEU A 151 0.32 17.67 8.56
N ASN A 152 1.34 18.31 7.99
CA ASN A 152 1.39 18.59 6.55
C ASN A 152 1.84 17.32 5.81
N VAL A 153 1.00 16.78 4.94
CA VAL A 153 1.27 15.54 4.20
C VAL A 153 1.22 15.76 2.69
N TYR A 154 2.13 15.11 1.98
CA TYR A 154 2.32 15.19 0.54
C TYR A 154 2.10 13.80 -0.05
N PRO A 155 0.87 13.49 -0.51
CA PRO A 155 0.59 12.22 -1.16
C PRO A 155 1.42 12.04 -2.40
N VAL A 156 1.91 10.81 -2.58
CA VAL A 156 2.92 10.60 -3.61
C VAL A 156 2.39 10.58 -5.01
N ALA A 157 1.16 10.12 -5.20
CA ALA A 157 0.45 10.24 -6.48
C ALA A 157 0.48 11.67 -7.07
N TYR A 158 0.79 12.70 -6.26
CA TYR A 158 0.89 14.09 -6.67
C TYR A 158 2.31 14.67 -6.68
N LYS A 159 3.38 13.87 -6.59
CA LYS A 159 4.80 14.29 -6.76
C LYS A 159 5.18 15.54 -5.97
N ARG A 160 4.62 15.71 -4.76
CA ARG A 160 4.76 16.92 -3.89
C ARG A 160 4.21 18.24 -4.46
N THR A 161 3.48 18.21 -5.58
CA THR A 161 2.82 19.39 -6.18
C THR A 161 1.53 19.77 -5.47
N LYS A 162 0.91 18.81 -4.77
CA LYS A 162 -0.28 19.02 -3.94
C LYS A 162 -0.02 18.48 -2.55
N TYR A 163 -0.69 19.09 -1.57
CA TYR A 163 -0.63 18.64 -0.18
C TYR A 163 -2.00 18.71 0.49
N CYS A 164 -2.13 18.02 1.61
CA CYS A 164 -3.21 18.23 2.56
C CYS A 164 -2.66 18.36 3.99
N ARG A 165 -3.52 18.83 4.88
CA ARG A 165 -3.25 18.87 6.32
C ARG A 165 -4.20 17.92 7.01
N ILE A 166 -3.67 17.00 7.79
CA ILE A 166 -4.47 16.16 8.68
C ILE A 166 -4.33 16.68 10.11
N ARG A 167 -5.45 16.84 10.82
CA ARG A 167 -5.49 17.36 12.18
C ARG A 167 -5.89 16.27 13.14
N LEU A 168 -5.20 16.21 14.28
CA LEU A 168 -5.57 15.35 15.41
C LEU A 168 -6.31 16.19 16.47
N THR A 169 -7.58 15.86 16.73
CA THR A 169 -8.38 16.45 17.80
C THR A 169 -9.05 15.33 18.59
N GLN A 170 -8.89 15.30 19.91
CA GLN A 170 -9.52 14.30 20.79
C GLN A 170 -9.32 12.84 20.29
N ASN A 171 -8.08 12.49 19.91
CA ASN A 171 -7.71 11.19 19.35
C ASN A 171 -8.38 10.82 18.02
N LYS A 172 -9.01 11.78 17.32
CA LYS A 172 -9.59 11.59 16.00
C LYS A 172 -8.82 12.40 14.96
N TRP A 173 -8.37 11.73 13.89
CA TRP A 173 -7.74 12.39 12.75
C TRP A 173 -8.80 12.82 11.72
N SER A 174 -8.63 14.01 11.13
CA SER A 174 -9.49 14.49 10.05
C SER A 174 -8.73 15.37 9.05
N ILE A 175 -9.24 15.49 7.82
CA ILE A 175 -8.71 16.42 6.82
C ILE A 175 -9.04 17.85 7.27
N ASN A 176 -8.02 18.66 7.54
CA ASN A 176 -8.20 20.07 7.90
C ASN A 176 -8.10 21.00 6.68
N TYR A 177 -7.30 20.63 5.69
CA TYR A 177 -7.13 21.37 4.43
C TYR A 177 -6.72 20.39 3.35
N SER A 178 -7.12 20.60 2.10
CA SER A 178 -6.71 19.75 0.97
C SER A 178 -6.68 20.51 -0.35
N GLN A 179 -5.60 20.30 -1.11
CA GLN A 179 -5.53 20.65 -2.54
C GLN A 179 -5.92 19.47 -3.44
N LEU A 180 -6.16 18.31 -2.85
CA LEU A 180 -6.45 17.05 -3.51
C LEU A 180 -7.96 16.95 -3.70
N PRO A 181 -8.46 16.88 -4.95
CA PRO A 181 -9.90 16.95 -5.24
C PRO A 181 -10.73 15.84 -4.58
N GLU A 182 -10.11 14.70 -4.27
CA GLU A 182 -10.73 13.54 -3.65
C GLU A 182 -10.83 13.61 -2.12
N PHE A 183 -10.13 14.54 -1.46
CA PHE A 183 -10.13 14.71 -0.01
C PHE A 183 -10.86 15.99 0.39
N VAL A 184 -12.03 15.81 0.99
CA VAL A 184 -12.89 16.90 1.46
C VAL A 184 -12.52 17.27 2.89
N VAL A 185 -12.46 18.57 3.19
CA VAL A 185 -12.25 19.07 4.56
C VAL A 185 -13.32 18.51 5.50
N GLY A 186 -12.90 18.06 6.68
CA GLY A 186 -13.73 17.36 7.66
C GLY A 186 -13.84 15.85 7.44
N SER A 187 -13.31 15.31 6.34
CA SER A 187 -13.29 13.85 6.14
C SER A 187 -12.51 13.15 7.24
N ASP A 188 -13.03 12.00 7.67
CA ASP A 188 -12.39 11.18 8.69
C ASP A 188 -11.13 10.55 8.11
N VAL A 189 -10.03 10.69 8.85
CA VAL A 189 -8.77 10.03 8.54
C VAL A 189 -8.60 8.91 9.54
N THR A 190 -8.47 7.69 9.06
CA THR A 190 -8.28 6.51 9.91
C THR A 190 -6.92 5.89 9.63
N ALA A 191 -6.43 5.11 10.60
CA ALA A 191 -5.26 4.26 10.42
C ALA A 191 -4.01 5.04 9.95
N VAL A 192 -3.66 6.10 10.69
CA VAL A 192 -2.47 6.91 10.41
C VAL A 192 -1.25 6.19 10.99
N TYR A 193 -0.39 5.70 10.11
CA TYR A 193 0.83 4.99 10.49
C TYR A 193 2.06 5.71 10.00
N TYR A 194 3.15 5.58 10.75
CA TYR A 194 4.50 5.94 10.33
C TYR A 194 5.39 4.69 10.28
N TYR A 195 6.43 4.77 9.45
CA TYR A 195 7.42 3.70 9.25
C TYR A 195 8.77 4.20 9.76
N THR A 196 9.43 3.41 10.62
CA THR A 196 10.68 3.79 11.30
C THR A 196 11.85 2.87 10.97
N ASP A 197 13.00 3.29 11.46
CA ASP A 197 14.41 2.98 11.21
C ASP A 197 14.85 1.51 11.30
N LYS A 198 13.93 0.54 11.50
CA LYS A 198 14.24 -0.87 11.24
C LYS A 198 14.27 -1.07 9.72
N ARG A 199 15.43 -0.75 9.15
CA ARG A 199 15.70 -0.83 7.73
C ARG A 199 16.71 -1.93 7.41
N ARG A 200 16.39 -2.76 6.43
CA ARG A 200 17.37 -3.62 5.76
C ARG A 200 17.91 -2.83 4.56
N ILE A 201 19.23 -2.74 4.44
CA ILE A 201 19.89 -1.93 3.41
C ILE A 201 20.61 -2.84 2.43
N PHE A 202 20.30 -2.72 1.15
CA PHE A 202 21.14 -3.18 0.06
C PHE A 202 21.94 -2.00 -0.47
N GLN A 203 23.26 -2.05 -0.36
CA GLN A 203 24.16 -0.99 -0.80
C GLN A 203 25.23 -1.56 -1.73
N GLN A 204 25.54 -0.83 -2.80
CA GLN A 204 26.73 -1.13 -3.60
C GLN A 204 27.99 -0.76 -2.81
N SER A 205 28.82 -1.76 -2.50
CA SER A 205 30.19 -1.55 -2.04
C SER A 205 31.00 -0.94 -3.20
N TYR A 206 31.72 0.14 -2.92
CA TYR A 206 32.68 0.73 -3.86
C TYR A 206 33.98 -0.07 -3.89
#